data_AF-A0A4R8RNC7-F1
#
_entry.id   AF-A0A4R8RNC7-F1
#
_cell.length_a   1.000
_cell.length_b   1.000
_cell.length_c   1.000
_cell.angle_alpha   90.00
_cell.angle_beta   90.00
_cell.angle_gamma   90.00
#
_symmetry.space_group_name_H-M   'P 1'
#
loop_
_entity.id
_entity.type
_entity.pdbx_description
1 polymer ?
#
loop_
_entity_poly.entity_id
_entity_poly.type
_entity_poly.pdbx_seq_one_letter_code
_entity_poly.pdbx_strand_id
1 'polypeptide(L)'
;MLLQEALLMPAPCVADQLVRAFFEVIHVAFPVLNRKSFAHQYRQGQASPLVLQTIFMLGFTVGGDGLIQEAGFIDRATARSTHYLRAKALYDADYDNDRLNIAAALLLLGFWWAGLVIATFLQLLDDLAASEMRTATSNP
;
A
#
# COMPACT_ATOMS: atom_id res chain seq x y z
N MET A 1 -8.35 15.81 12.02
CA MET A 1 -6.92 15.55 11.78
C MET A 1 -6.38 16.75 11.02
N LEU A 2 -5.24 17.28 11.44
CA LEU A 2 -4.63 18.47 10.85
C LEU A 2 -3.83 18.09 9.59
N LEU A 3 -3.78 18.96 8.58
CA LEU A 3 -3.03 18.70 7.34
C LEU A 3 -1.54 18.41 7.61
N GLN A 4 -0.95 19.05 8.61
CA GLN A 4 0.43 18.81 9.03
C GLN A 4 0.66 17.37 9.51
N GLU A 5 -0.32 16.79 10.21
CA GLU A 5 -0.26 15.40 10.67
C GLU A 5 -0.31 14.42 9.49
N ALA A 6 -0.95 14.82 8.38
CA ALA A 6 -1.03 14.04 7.16
C ALA A 6 0.27 14.00 6.36
N LEU A 7 1.24 14.86 6.68
CA LEU A 7 2.57 14.85 6.07
C LEU A 7 3.59 14.04 6.88
N LEU A 8 3.19 13.48 8.03
CA LEU A 8 4.06 12.62 8.83
C LEU A 8 4.27 11.28 8.11
N MET A 9 5.55 10.94 7.91
CA MET A 9 6.00 9.71 7.27
C MET A 9 6.63 8.77 8.30
N PRO A 10 6.58 7.45 8.09
CA PRO A 10 7.33 6.50 8.92
C PRO A 10 8.84 6.77 8.86
N ALA A 11 9.60 6.18 9.79
CA ALA A 11 11.05 6.15 9.69
C ALA A 11 11.50 5.58 8.32
N PRO A 12 12.59 6.07 7.70
CA PRO A 12 12.96 5.69 6.34
C PRO A 12 13.06 4.18 6.11
N CYS A 13 13.62 3.42 7.05
CA CYS A 13 13.72 1.96 6.95
C CYS A 13 12.35 1.26 6.93
N VAL A 14 11.37 1.77 7.67
CA VAL A 14 9.98 1.26 7.67
C VAL A 14 9.29 1.66 6.37
N ALA A 15 9.47 2.91 5.94
CA ALA A 15 8.89 3.40 4.69
C ALA A 15 9.38 2.59 3.47
N ASP A 16 10.68 2.29 3.40
CA ASP A 16 11.28 1.47 2.34
C ASP A 16 10.65 0.07 2.29
N GLN A 17 10.48 -0.57 3.45
CA GLN A 17 9.87 -1.89 3.54
C GLN A 17 8.39 -1.88 3.15
N LEU A 18 7.64 -0.85 3.54
CA LEU A 18 6.23 -0.70 3.16
C LEU A 18 6.07 -0.47 1.65
N VAL A 19 6.90 0.39 1.06
CA VAL A 19 6.95 0.63 -0.39
C VAL A 19 7.26 -0.67 -1.12
N ARG A 20 8.26 -1.42 -0.65
CA ARG A 20 8.62 -2.72 -1.20
C ARG A 20 7.43 -3.68 -1.17
N ALA A 21 6.80 -3.85 -0.01
CA ALA A 21 5.67 -4.75 0.16
C ALA A 21 4.48 -4.38 -0.76
N PHE A 22 4.18 -3.08 -0.89
CA PHE A 22 3.18 -2.60 -1.84
C PHE A 22 3.50 -3.01 -3.29
N PHE A 23 4.75 -2.81 -3.71
CA PHE A 23 5.17 -3.13 -5.07
C PHE A 23 5.27 -4.63 -5.35
N GLU A 24 5.58 -5.45 -4.34
CA GLU A 24 5.68 -6.91 -4.50
C GLU A 24 4.30 -7.58 -4.53
N VAL A 25 3.31 -7.05 -3.82
CA VAL A 25 2.00 -7.70 -3.68
C VAL A 25 0.89 -6.96 -4.43
N ILE A 26 0.64 -5.69 -4.09
CA ILE A 26 -0.51 -4.95 -4.60
C ILE A 26 -0.30 -4.51 -6.05
N HIS A 27 0.89 -3.98 -6.36
CA HIS A 27 1.19 -3.43 -7.69
C HIS A 27 1.12 -4.49 -8.80
N VAL A 28 1.39 -5.76 -8.47
CA VAL A 28 1.28 -6.88 -9.41
C VAL A 28 -0.14 -7.03 -9.95
N ALA A 29 -1.14 -6.94 -9.07
CA ALA A 29 -2.55 -7.02 -9.44
C ALA A 29 -3.13 -5.66 -9.90
N PHE A 30 -2.64 -4.55 -9.33
CA PHE A 30 -3.16 -3.20 -9.54
C PHE A 30 -2.02 -2.23 -9.89
N PRO A 31 -1.50 -2.25 -11.14
CA PRO A 31 -0.34 -1.47 -11.55
C PRO A 31 -0.67 0.01 -11.82
N VAL A 32 -1.16 0.72 -10.81
CA VAL A 32 -1.61 2.12 -10.94
C VAL A 32 -0.48 3.15 -10.94
N LEU A 33 0.74 2.74 -10.58
CA LEU A 33 1.92 3.60 -10.58
C LEU A 33 2.97 3.08 -11.56
N ASN A 34 3.67 3.97 -12.25
CA ASN A 34 4.88 3.58 -12.97
C ASN A 34 6.00 3.32 -11.95
N ARG A 35 6.40 2.06 -11.79
CA ARG A 35 7.43 1.65 -10.82
C ARG A 35 8.74 2.43 -10.97
N LYS A 36 9.24 2.64 -12.20
CA LYS A 36 10.53 3.31 -12.43
C LYS A 36 10.46 4.78 -12.07
N SER A 37 9.43 5.48 -12.55
CA SER A 37 9.22 6.89 -12.26
C SER A 37 8.99 7.13 -10.76
N PHE A 38 8.11 6.32 -10.14
CA PHE A 38 7.86 6.40 -8.70
C PHE A 38 9.15 6.18 -7.90
N ALA A 39 9.91 5.11 -8.19
CA ALA A 39 11.12 4.82 -7.43
C ALA A 39 12.19 5.92 -7.57
N HIS A 40 12.25 6.60 -8.72
CA HIS A 40 13.10 7.76 -8.91
C HIS A 40 12.67 8.94 -8.02
N GLN A 41 11.39 9.31 -8.07
CA GLN A 41 10.83 10.38 -7.25
C GLN A 41 10.95 10.08 -5.74
N TYR A 42 10.71 8.83 -5.34
CA TYR A 42 10.80 8.41 -3.94
C TYR A 42 12.22 8.58 -3.38
N ARG A 43 13.24 8.13 -4.11
CA ARG A 43 14.65 8.32 -3.70
C ARG A 43 15.08 9.78 -3.63
N GLN A 44 14.43 10.65 -4.39
CA GLN A 44 14.68 12.10 -4.37
C GLN A 44 13.86 12.84 -3.31
N GLY A 45 12.99 12.15 -2.56
CA GLY A 45 12.06 12.79 -1.62
C GLY A 45 10.97 13.62 -2.31
N GLN A 46 10.68 13.34 -3.57
CA GLN A 46 9.73 14.07 -4.42
C GLN A 46 8.45 13.28 -4.72
N ALA A 47 8.33 12.05 -4.18
CA ALA A 47 7.09 11.29 -4.33
C ALA A 47 5.95 12.02 -3.61
N SER A 48 4.77 12.00 -4.24
CA SER A 48 3.57 12.63 -3.69
C SER A 48 3.26 12.12 -2.28
N PRO A 49 3.10 13.00 -1.28
CA PRO A 49 2.64 12.62 0.05
C PRO A 49 1.30 11.89 0.01
N LEU A 50 0.37 12.32 -0.86
CA LEU A 50 -0.93 11.67 -1.03
C LEU A 50 -0.76 10.21 -1.45
N VAL A 51 0.06 9.97 -2.49
CA VAL A 51 0.35 8.61 -2.97
C VAL A 51 1.07 7.80 -1.89
N LEU A 52 2.07 8.37 -1.21
CA LEU A 52 2.80 7.69 -0.15
C LEU A 52 1.90 7.24 0.99
N GLN A 53 0.98 8.07 1.46
CA GLN A 53 0.04 7.68 2.51
C GLN A 53 -0.82 6.47 2.08
N THR A 54 -1.26 6.42 0.81
CA THR A 54 -2.00 5.25 0.30
C THR A 54 -1.14 4.00 0.15
N ILE A 55 0.11 4.15 -0.27
CA ILE A 55 1.09 3.06 -0.32
C ILE A 55 1.34 2.51 1.07
N PHE A 56 1.51 3.36 2.09
CA PHE A 56 1.73 2.90 3.46
C PHE A 56 0.52 2.19 4.03
N MET A 57 -0.71 2.69 3.79
CA MET A 57 -1.94 2.00 4.18
C MET A 57 -1.95 0.55 3.64
N LEU A 58 -1.61 0.38 2.36
CA LEU A 58 -1.62 -0.94 1.73
C LEU A 58 -0.38 -1.77 2.09
N GLY A 59 0.78 -1.14 2.28
CA GLY A 59 1.98 -1.77 2.81
C GLY A 59 1.72 -2.38 4.19
N PHE A 60 1.00 -1.68 5.08
CA PHE A 60 0.53 -2.25 6.35
C PHE A 60 -0.59 -3.27 6.18
N THR A 61 -1.24 -3.35 5.04
CA THR A 61 -2.24 -4.40 4.78
C THR A 61 -1.56 -5.73 4.45
N VAL A 62 -0.47 -5.71 3.69
CA VAL A 62 0.19 -6.93 3.19
C VAL A 62 1.55 -7.25 3.84
N GLY A 63 2.17 -6.28 4.52
CA GLY A 63 3.49 -6.44 5.15
C GLY A 63 3.45 -7.31 6.41
N GLY A 64 4.60 -7.78 6.87
CA GLY A 64 4.70 -8.60 8.08
C GLY A 64 4.36 -7.84 9.38
N ASP A 65 3.99 -8.57 10.44
CA ASP A 65 3.62 -7.97 11.73
C ASP A 65 4.75 -7.18 12.41
N GLY A 66 6.02 -7.53 12.12
CA GLY A 66 7.19 -6.80 12.62
C GLY A 66 7.17 -5.32 12.23
N LEU A 67 6.66 -4.98 11.03
CA LEU A 67 6.56 -3.59 10.57
C LEU A 67 5.61 -2.75 11.42
N ILE A 68 4.58 -3.36 12.00
CA ILE A 68 3.60 -2.65 12.82
C ILE A 68 4.29 -2.15 14.10
N GLN A 69 5.06 -3.02 14.74
CA GLN A 69 5.80 -2.70 15.97
C GLN A 69 6.94 -1.71 15.69
N GLU A 70 7.71 -1.91 14.61
CA GLU A 70 8.79 -0.99 14.21
C GLU A 70 8.27 0.42 13.88
N ALA A 71 7.05 0.52 13.34
CA ALA A 71 6.38 1.79 13.08
C ALA A 71 5.76 2.42 14.33
N GLY A 72 5.78 1.75 15.48
CA GLY A 72 5.21 2.23 16.74
C GLY A 72 3.68 2.13 16.83
N PHE A 73 3.05 1.29 16.01
CA PHE A 73 1.60 1.05 16.10
C PHE A 73 1.30 -0.16 17.00
N ILE A 74 0.12 -0.12 17.64
CA ILE A 74 -0.37 -1.21 18.50
C ILE A 74 -0.83 -2.40 17.65
N ASP A 75 -1.52 -2.11 16.54
CA ASP A 75 -2.08 -3.12 15.66
C ASP A 75 -2.18 -2.65 14.20
N ARG A 76 -2.40 -3.62 13.32
CA ARG A 76 -2.51 -3.42 11.86
C ARG A 76 -3.68 -2.51 11.47
N ALA A 77 -4.80 -2.62 12.18
CA ALA A 77 -6.00 -1.86 11.86
C ALA A 77 -5.78 -0.37 12.12
N THR A 78 -5.14 -0.04 13.25
CA THR A 78 -4.73 1.31 13.63
C THR A 78 -3.73 1.88 12.64
N ALA A 79 -2.67 1.13 12.28
CA ALA A 79 -1.69 1.57 11.30
C ALA A 79 -2.33 1.92 9.94
N ARG A 80 -3.17 1.01 9.43
CA ARG A 80 -3.95 1.24 8.19
C ARG A 80 -4.84 2.47 8.31
N SER A 81 -5.58 2.60 9.42
CA SER A 81 -6.51 3.71 9.67
C SER A 81 -5.82 5.05 9.70
N THR A 82 -4.68 5.14 10.38
CA THR A 82 -3.86 6.34 10.40
C THR A 82 -3.50 6.77 8.98
N HIS A 83 -2.94 5.86 8.17
CA HIS A 83 -2.52 6.21 6.82
C HIS A 83 -3.68 6.50 5.85
N TYR A 84 -4.82 5.82 6.01
CA TYR A 84 -6.05 6.13 5.29
C TYR A 84 -6.53 7.55 5.58
N LEU A 85 -6.66 7.91 6.86
CA LEU A 85 -7.14 9.22 7.27
C LEU A 85 -6.19 10.31 6.75
N ARG A 86 -4.88 10.11 6.88
CA ARG A 86 -3.84 10.99 6.32
C ARG A 86 -4.01 11.21 4.82
N ALA A 87 -4.10 10.13 4.04
CA ALA A 87 -4.36 10.23 2.60
C ALA A 87 -5.67 10.97 2.30
N LYS A 88 -6.76 10.66 3.02
CA LYS A 88 -8.04 11.34 2.83
C LYS A 88 -7.94 12.84 3.10
N ALA A 89 -7.26 13.27 4.15
CA ALA A 89 -7.10 14.70 4.42
C ALA A 89 -6.24 15.42 3.38
N LEU A 90 -5.22 14.75 2.81
CA LEU A 90 -4.45 15.32 1.71
C LEU A 90 -5.31 15.47 0.44
N TYR A 91 -6.18 14.49 0.17
CA TYR A 91 -7.13 14.55 -0.94
C TYR A 91 -8.18 15.65 -0.73
N ASP A 92 -8.83 15.68 0.44
CA ASP A 92 -9.86 16.69 0.78
C ASP A 92 -9.31 18.13 0.75
N ALA A 93 -7.99 18.29 0.90
CA ALA A 93 -7.29 19.58 0.87
C ALA A 93 -6.72 19.94 -0.52
N ASP A 94 -7.01 19.16 -1.57
CA ASP A 94 -6.45 19.32 -2.92
C ASP A 94 -4.92 19.45 -2.92
N TYR A 95 -4.22 18.67 -2.08
CA TYR A 95 -2.78 18.82 -1.85
C TYR A 95 -1.92 18.45 -3.07
N ASP A 96 -2.36 17.48 -3.87
CA ASP A 96 -1.69 17.07 -5.10
C ASP A 96 -2.42 17.63 -6.31
N ASN A 97 -1.68 18.04 -7.34
CA ASN A 97 -2.23 18.58 -8.58
C ASN A 97 -2.02 17.64 -9.78
N ASP A 98 -1.21 16.59 -9.63
CA ASP A 98 -0.99 15.60 -10.67
C ASP A 98 -2.19 14.63 -10.71
N ARG A 99 -2.93 14.68 -11.82
CA ARG A 99 -4.13 13.86 -12.03
C ARG A 99 -3.84 12.36 -11.98
N LEU A 100 -2.63 11.93 -12.36
CA LEU A 100 -2.24 10.52 -12.28
C LEU A 100 -2.03 10.09 -10.83
N ASN A 101 -1.41 10.94 -10.01
CA ASN A 101 -1.26 10.67 -8.57
C ASN A 101 -2.62 10.64 -7.87
N ILE A 102 -3.51 11.59 -8.18
CA ILE A 102 -4.86 11.64 -7.62
C ILE A 102 -5.64 10.38 -8.01
N ALA A 103 -5.64 10.00 -9.29
CA ALA A 103 -6.34 8.80 -9.76
C ALA A 103 -5.81 7.52 -9.10
N ALA A 104 -4.48 7.37 -9.01
CA ALA A 104 -3.86 6.24 -8.32
C ALA A 104 -4.25 6.22 -6.83
N ALA A 105 -4.14 7.35 -6.13
CA ALA A 105 -4.49 7.44 -4.72
C ALA A 105 -5.96 7.12 -4.45
N LEU A 106 -6.90 7.59 -5.28
CA LEU A 106 -8.33 7.28 -5.14
C LEU A 106 -8.63 5.80 -5.33
N LEU A 107 -8.01 5.16 -6.34
CA LEU A 107 -8.14 3.72 -6.52
C LEU A 107 -7.62 2.97 -5.29
N LEU A 108 -6.45 3.36 -4.77
CA LEU A 108 -5.84 2.73 -3.61
C LEU A 108 -6.65 2.97 -2.31
N LEU A 109 -7.21 4.16 -2.12
CA LEU A 109 -8.12 4.49 -1.02
C LEU A 109 -9.39 3.62 -1.03
N GLY A 110 -9.88 3.23 -2.21
CA GLY A 110 -11.02 2.32 -2.35
C GLY A 110 -10.85 0.98 -1.64
N PHE A 111 -9.60 0.55 -1.44
CA PHE A 111 -9.29 -0.67 -0.70
C PHE A 111 -9.44 -0.57 0.82
N TRP A 112 -9.75 0.61 1.36
CA TRP A 112 -10.01 0.82 2.79
C TRP A 112 -11.03 -0.19 3.35
N TRP A 113 -12.17 -0.34 2.66
CA TRP A 113 -13.23 -1.29 3.02
C TRP A 113 -12.95 -2.71 2.53
N ALA A 114 -12.15 -2.85 1.47
CA ALA A 114 -11.88 -4.14 0.82
C ALA A 114 -10.60 -4.84 1.31
N GLY A 115 -9.92 -4.32 2.34
CA GLY A 115 -8.69 -4.96 2.87
C GLY A 115 -8.89 -6.42 3.29
N LEU A 116 -10.12 -6.81 3.70
CA LEU A 116 -10.46 -8.21 3.96
C LEU A 116 -10.63 -9.02 2.67
N VAL A 117 -11.18 -8.41 1.61
CA VAL A 117 -11.49 -9.07 0.34
C VAL A 117 -10.22 -9.28 -0.48
N ILE A 118 -9.27 -8.34 -0.49
CA ILE A 118 -7.99 -8.52 -1.18
C ILE A 118 -7.17 -9.64 -0.52
N ALA A 119 -7.05 -9.64 0.81
CA ALA A 119 -6.30 -10.70 1.50
C ALA A 119 -6.91 -12.07 1.22
N THR A 120 -8.25 -12.17 1.24
CA THR A 120 -8.96 -13.40 0.90
C THR A 120 -8.80 -13.79 -0.57
N PHE A 121 -8.84 -12.82 -1.48
CA PHE A 121 -8.72 -13.06 -2.91
C PHE A 121 -7.29 -13.46 -3.31
N LEU A 122 -6.26 -12.84 -2.73
CA LEU A 122 -4.87 -13.23 -2.93
C LEU A 122 -4.58 -14.60 -2.34
N GLN A 123 -5.09 -14.90 -1.14
CA GLN A 123 -5.01 -16.25 -0.56
C GLN A 123 -5.68 -17.28 -1.46
N LEU A 124 -6.85 -16.96 -2.01
CA LEU A 124 -7.55 -17.82 -2.96
C LEU A 124 -6.74 -18.04 -4.24
N LEU A 125 -6.09 -17.01 -4.78
CA LEU A 125 -5.23 -17.14 -5.96
C LEU A 125 -3.99 -18.01 -5.68
N ASP A 126 -3.36 -17.86 -4.51
CA ASP A 126 -2.25 -18.70 -4.08
C ASP A 126 -2.68 -20.16 -3.89
N ASP A 127 -3.85 -20.38 -3.27
CA ASP A 127 -4.43 -21.71 -3.07
C ASP A 127 -4.78 -22.38 -4.42
N LEU A 128 -5.30 -21.59 -5.39
CA LEU A 128 -5.58 -22.06 -6.75
C LEU A 128 -4.29 -22.43 -7.50
N ALA A 129 -3.26 -21.57 -7.44
CA ALA A 129 -1.97 -21.85 -8.07
C ALA A 129 -1.29 -23.09 -7.46
N ALA A 130 -1.37 -23.27 -6.13
CA ALA A 130 -0.85 -24.44 -5.44
C ALA A 130 -1.62 -25.72 -5.78
N SER A 131 -2.94 -25.61 -6.04
CA SER A 131 -3.78 -26.73 -6.50
C SER A 131 -3.39 -27.19 -7.91
N GLU A 132 -3.21 -26.25 -8.85
CA GLU A 132 -2.80 -26.56 -10.23
C GLU A 132 -1.40 -27.19 -10.31
N MET A 133 -0.46 -26.78 -9.45
CA MET A 133 0.86 -27.44 -9.36
C MET A 133 0.79 -28.88 -8.84
N ARG A 134 -0.16 -29.20 -7.95
CA ARG A 134 -0.35 -30.56 -7.42
C ARG A 134 -1.01 -31.50 -8.43
N THR A 135 -1.89 -30.99 -9.29
CA THR A 135 -2.49 -31.78 -10.37
C THR A 135 -1.50 -31.99 -11.53
N ALA A 136 -0.63 -31.01 -11.83
CA ALA A 136 0.41 -31.15 -12.85
C ALA A 136 1.52 -32.15 -12.49
N THR A 137 1.80 -32.37 -11.19
CA THR A 137 2.83 -33.30 -10.70
C THR A 137 2.32 -34.72 -10.41
N SER A 138 1.01 -34.95 -10.54
CA SER A 138 0.36 -36.25 -10.27
C SER A 138 -0.05 -37.04 -11.52
N ASN A 139 0.24 -36.52 -12.72
CA ASN A 139 0.04 -37.25 -13.97
C ASN A 139 1.39 -37.81 -14.48
N PRO A 140 1.58 -39.15 -14.53
CA PRO A 140 2.82 -39.77 -15.01
C PRO A 140 3.05 -39.64 -16.52
#